data_AF-A0A367Z786-F1
#
_entry.id   AF-A0A367Z786-F1
#
_cell.length_a   1.000
_cell.length_b   1.000
_cell.length_c   1.000
_cell.angle_alpha   90.00
_cell.angle_beta   90.00
_cell.angle_gamma   90.00
#
_symmetry.space_group_name_H-M   'P 1'
#
loop_
_entity.id
_entity.type
_entity.pdbx_description
1 polymer ?
#
loop_
_entity_poly.entity_id
_entity_poly.type
_entity_poly.pdbx_seq_one_letter_code
_entity_poly.pdbx_strand_id
1 'polypeptide(L)'
;MFKELIHLISYKLKSNLKLSLDFSLQGLIKNVGSLLLYSIFIIGAYHFAYNSIHYLMNQAHIGLYLLHKFFSIMFFVLFLSVHIGNVVVAYSTFYKSREVMYLFSQPVSFANIFLIKFLDNFFYSSTTLLLIGIAVIYAYGNYFSLPFYFYIMVLALIFFPFLLIAAAMAVIVLFILIRLVDKYKATTVLIVFILLYVFILLFYFYLSNPFELVENALNNPLSVESLSRYESFILKYLPNYWVSEFLYWTIKGNKIISTYYAIINFLVAILMLTSIYYLAKIFYRKSFLIVQGLNLFSEKGKYSKNIFQVPLFSNRQTDVIFKKEYLQFFREPSQWIQLLVMLIFMLIFSISVMNYEYKTNDPFLKTVSYISIFIFVAFLIASLSLRFIFPALSIEYKNFWKIRSAPLNLNKFYNVKLIYYGLPTILLALILIIFSHLQFLKYELLPKVSISLILLTSLVLIILNFSGGGYFSIFSEKSPVRIASTQAASLIFLLSLIYIGIVTLFLAAITYKYFETLKINKIYEARTPYELLLVIFLISAVLVVSAYFVGIKTLKERDFL
;
A
#
# COMPACT_ATOMS: atom_id res chain seq x y z
N MET A 1 37.00 -1.74 -3.13
CA MET A 1 35.73 -1.73 -2.36
C MET A 1 34.95 -0.40 -2.45
N PHE A 2 35.39 0.71 -1.84
CA PHE A 2 34.59 1.96 -1.84
C PHE A 2 34.49 2.62 -3.24
N LYS A 3 35.57 2.59 -4.03
CA LYS A 3 35.59 3.11 -5.42
C LYS A 3 34.61 2.39 -6.34
N GLU A 4 34.50 1.06 -6.25
CA GLU A 4 33.54 0.26 -7.03
C GLU A 4 32.09 0.62 -6.68
N LEU A 5 31.80 0.77 -5.37
CA LEU A 5 30.46 1.09 -4.90
C LEU A 5 30.03 2.49 -5.34
N ILE A 6 30.93 3.48 -5.23
CA ILE A 6 30.70 4.84 -5.76
C ILE A 6 30.48 4.80 -7.28
N HIS A 7 31.30 4.03 -8.01
CA HIS A 7 31.17 3.90 -9.46
C HIS A 7 29.79 3.34 -9.84
N LEU A 8 29.35 2.24 -9.20
CA LEU A 8 28.04 1.64 -9.45
C LEU A 8 26.89 2.60 -9.11
N ILE A 9 26.95 3.29 -7.97
CA ILE A 9 25.93 4.28 -7.59
C ILE A 9 25.88 5.41 -8.62
N SER A 10 27.03 5.94 -9.04
CA SER A 10 27.10 7.04 -10.00
C SER A 10 26.51 6.66 -11.37
N TYR A 11 26.84 5.48 -11.89
CA TYR A 11 26.29 4.98 -13.16
C TYR A 11 24.80 4.72 -13.05
N LYS A 12 24.34 4.21 -11.92
CA LYS A 12 22.93 3.97 -11.67
C LYS A 12 22.13 5.26 -11.60
N LEU A 13 22.64 6.28 -10.91
CA LEU A 13 22.03 7.62 -10.90
C LEU A 13 21.95 8.20 -12.31
N LYS A 14 23.05 8.14 -13.09
CA LYS A 14 23.06 8.57 -14.50
C LYS A 14 22.04 7.81 -15.35
N SER A 15 21.98 6.48 -15.20
CA SER A 15 21.03 5.63 -15.92
C SER A 15 19.59 5.96 -15.55
N ASN A 16 19.29 6.13 -14.26
CA ASN A 16 17.95 6.48 -13.79
C ASN A 16 17.53 7.87 -14.26
N LEU A 17 18.44 8.85 -14.24
CA LEU A 17 18.19 10.19 -14.79
C LEU A 17 17.92 10.15 -16.30
N LYS A 18 18.67 9.32 -17.05
CA LYS A 18 18.47 9.18 -18.49
C LYS A 18 17.15 8.48 -18.82
N LEU A 19 16.77 7.46 -18.05
CA LEU A 19 15.50 6.74 -18.21
C LEU A 19 14.30 7.56 -17.75
N SER A 20 14.46 8.44 -16.76
CA SER A 20 13.37 9.32 -16.31
C SER A 20 13.20 10.52 -17.25
N LEU A 21 14.26 11.01 -17.89
CA LEU A 21 14.22 12.12 -18.86
C LEU A 21 13.96 11.64 -20.30
N ASP A 22 13.00 10.74 -20.48
CA ASP A 22 12.49 10.42 -21.81
C ASP A 22 11.60 11.58 -22.30
N PHE A 23 12.11 12.39 -23.23
CA PHE A 23 11.37 13.52 -23.84
C PHE A 23 10.25 13.10 -24.80
N SER A 24 9.89 11.82 -24.86
CA SER A 24 8.70 11.38 -25.59
C SER A 24 7.44 11.95 -24.94
N LEU A 25 6.39 12.24 -25.73
CA LEU A 25 5.08 12.69 -25.20
C LEU A 25 4.57 11.75 -24.11
N GLN A 26 4.76 10.44 -24.29
CA GLN A 26 4.36 9.43 -23.31
C GLN A 26 5.20 9.49 -22.02
N GLY A 27 6.50 9.80 -22.12
CA GLY A 27 7.39 10.01 -20.98
C GLY A 27 7.06 11.28 -20.20
N LEU A 28 6.81 12.39 -20.90
CA LEU A 28 6.39 13.66 -20.31
C LEU A 28 5.07 13.51 -19.54
N ILE A 29 4.06 12.88 -20.15
CA ILE A 29 2.77 12.62 -19.50
C ILE A 29 2.96 11.79 -18.21
N LYS A 30 3.80 10.75 -18.24
CA LYS A 30 4.13 9.93 -17.06
C LYS A 30 4.80 10.74 -15.96
N ASN A 31 5.80 11.54 -16.30
CA ASN A 31 6.54 12.34 -15.32
C ASN A 31 5.65 13.40 -14.68
N VAL A 32 4.93 14.19 -15.49
CA VAL A 32 4.01 15.23 -15.00
C VAL A 32 2.90 14.61 -14.17
N GLY A 33 2.28 13.52 -14.63
CA GLY A 33 1.23 12.84 -13.88
C GLY A 33 1.73 12.27 -12.55
N SER A 34 2.93 11.69 -12.52
CA SER A 34 3.53 11.20 -11.27
C SER A 34 3.86 12.35 -10.30
N LEU A 35 4.36 13.48 -10.80
CA LEU A 35 4.66 14.66 -10.00
C LEU A 35 3.38 15.24 -9.40
N LEU A 36 2.34 15.43 -10.22
CA LEU A 36 1.02 15.88 -9.76
C LEU A 36 0.46 14.96 -8.67
N LEU A 37 0.54 13.64 -8.86
CA LEU A 37 0.09 12.69 -7.85
C LEU A 37 0.85 12.89 -6.53
N TYR A 38 2.18 12.91 -6.56
CA TYR A 38 2.97 13.06 -5.34
C TYR A 38 2.72 14.42 -4.67
N SER A 39 2.59 15.50 -5.43
CA SER A 39 2.24 16.83 -4.90
C SER A 39 0.88 16.83 -4.21
N ILE A 40 -0.16 16.28 -4.86
CA ILE A 40 -1.52 16.20 -4.28
C ILE A 40 -1.49 15.38 -2.99
N PHE A 41 -0.79 14.24 -2.98
CA PHE A 41 -0.66 13.41 -1.77
C PHE A 41 0.06 14.13 -0.64
N ILE A 42 1.17 14.81 -0.91
CA ILE A 42 1.94 15.55 0.11
C ILE A 42 1.10 16.69 0.69
N ILE A 43 0.46 17.50 -0.17
CA ILE A 43 -0.39 18.62 0.26
C ILE A 43 -1.60 18.10 1.07
N GLY A 44 -2.25 17.04 0.59
CA GLY A 44 -3.36 16.40 1.28
C GLY A 44 -2.96 15.82 2.64
N ALA A 45 -1.85 15.09 2.70
CA ALA A 45 -1.33 14.53 3.95
C ALA A 45 -0.94 15.62 4.95
N TYR A 46 -0.33 16.71 4.49
CA TYR A 46 0.00 17.87 5.31
C TYR A 46 -1.27 18.50 5.91
N HIS A 47 -2.27 18.82 5.08
CA HIS A 47 -3.47 19.48 5.55
C HIS A 47 -4.28 18.57 6.49
N PHE A 48 -4.36 17.28 6.18
CA PHE A 48 -4.97 16.29 7.05
C PHE A 48 -4.26 16.22 8.41
N ALA A 49 -2.93 16.16 8.43
CA ALA A 49 -2.16 16.11 9.67
C ALA A 49 -2.30 17.40 10.49
N TYR A 50 -2.19 18.57 9.85
CA TYR A 50 -2.33 19.86 10.52
C TYR A 50 -3.72 20.02 11.15
N ASN A 51 -4.78 19.75 10.40
CA ASN A 51 -6.15 19.84 10.90
C ASN A 51 -6.42 18.82 11.99
N SER A 52 -5.87 17.61 11.90
CA SER A 52 -5.99 16.59 12.94
C SER A 52 -5.32 17.05 14.24
N ILE A 53 -4.11 17.59 14.18
CA ILE A 53 -3.42 18.13 15.36
C ILE A 53 -4.21 19.30 15.96
N HIS A 54 -4.65 20.24 15.11
CA HIS A 54 -5.46 21.38 15.53
C HIS A 54 -6.75 20.94 16.21
N TYR A 55 -7.47 19.96 15.66
CA TYR A 55 -8.67 19.38 16.25
C TYR A 55 -8.38 18.77 17.63
N LEU A 56 -7.37 17.91 17.72
CA LEU A 56 -7.04 17.18 18.96
C LEU A 56 -6.64 18.15 20.08
N MET A 57 -5.90 19.21 19.76
CA MET A 57 -5.38 20.17 20.74
C MET A 57 -6.42 21.23 21.12
N ASN A 58 -7.10 21.83 20.14
CA ASN A 58 -7.93 23.02 20.37
C ASN A 58 -9.41 22.68 20.61
N GLN A 59 -9.92 21.57 20.04
CA GLN A 59 -11.34 21.21 20.15
C GLN A 59 -11.54 20.07 21.15
N ALA A 60 -10.71 19.04 21.06
CA ALA A 60 -10.81 17.87 21.94
C ALA A 60 -10.04 18.04 23.27
N HIS A 61 -9.20 19.07 23.41
CA HIS A 61 -8.40 19.38 24.61
C HIS A 61 -7.66 18.17 25.21
N ILE A 62 -7.17 17.29 24.35
CA ILE A 62 -6.53 16.00 24.70
C ILE A 62 -5.21 16.18 25.47
N GLY A 63 -4.58 17.35 25.33
CA GLY A 63 -3.31 17.67 25.96
C GLY A 63 -2.09 17.13 25.21
N LEU A 64 -0.93 17.73 25.50
CA LEU A 64 0.30 17.48 24.76
C LEU A 64 0.78 16.04 24.88
N TYR A 65 0.73 15.45 26.08
CA TYR A 65 1.21 14.09 26.30
C TYR A 65 0.43 13.06 25.49
N LEU A 66 -0.90 13.13 25.52
CA LEU A 66 -1.75 12.15 24.83
C LEU A 66 -1.66 12.32 23.31
N LEU A 67 -1.47 13.55 22.79
CA LEU A 67 -1.11 13.79 21.39
C LEU A 67 0.13 12.98 20.98
N HIS A 68 1.20 12.99 21.78
CA HIS A 68 2.41 12.24 21.48
C HIS A 68 2.21 10.73 21.57
N LYS A 69 1.35 10.24 22.47
CA LYS A 69 0.96 8.82 22.47
C LYS A 69 0.23 8.42 21.19
N PHE A 70 -0.65 9.27 20.64
CA PHE A 70 -1.22 9.02 19.31
C PHE A 70 -0.15 8.99 18.22
N PHE A 71 0.84 9.91 18.27
CA PHE A 71 1.99 9.85 17.35
C PHE A 71 2.80 8.55 17.51
N SER A 72 3.04 8.07 18.73
CA SER A 72 3.74 6.80 18.98
C SER A 72 3.03 5.62 18.31
N ILE A 73 1.70 5.54 18.44
CA ILE A 73 0.88 4.51 17.80
C ILE A 73 0.90 4.66 16.26
N MET A 74 0.76 5.89 15.77
CA MET A 74 0.82 6.19 14.34
C MET A 74 2.17 5.79 13.74
N PHE A 75 3.28 6.15 14.39
CA PHE A 75 4.62 5.76 13.97
C PHE A 75 4.83 4.25 14.09
N PHE A 76 4.25 3.56 15.08
CA PHE A 76 4.31 2.09 15.13
C PHE A 76 3.63 1.44 13.91
N VAL A 77 2.42 1.89 13.56
CA VAL A 77 1.72 1.40 12.37
C VAL A 77 2.53 1.70 11.10
N LEU A 78 3.13 2.89 11.02
CA LEU A 78 4.01 3.26 9.91
C LEU A 78 5.25 2.35 9.86
N PHE A 79 5.90 2.10 10.99
CA PHE A 79 7.06 1.22 11.11
C PHE A 79 6.74 -0.18 10.59
N LEU A 80 5.63 -0.77 11.06
CA LEU A 80 5.20 -2.10 10.65
C LEU A 80 4.86 -2.15 9.16
N SER A 81 4.21 -1.10 8.63
CA SER A 81 3.88 -0.98 7.20
C SER A 81 5.12 -0.92 6.32
N VAL A 82 6.10 -0.08 6.68
CA VAL A 82 7.41 0.01 5.99
C VAL A 82 8.15 -1.32 6.07
N HIS A 83 8.15 -1.96 7.25
CA HIS A 83 8.80 -3.23 7.46
C HIS A 83 8.22 -4.34 6.56
N ILE A 84 6.90 -4.55 6.59
CA ILE A 84 6.22 -5.55 5.73
C ILE A 84 6.44 -5.24 4.25
N GLY A 85 6.30 -3.97 3.87
CA GLY A 85 6.55 -3.52 2.50
C GLY A 85 7.95 -3.88 2.03
N ASN A 86 8.96 -3.64 2.87
CA ASN A 86 10.35 -3.97 2.56
C ASN A 86 10.58 -5.48 2.48
N VAL A 87 9.95 -6.32 3.32
CA VAL A 87 10.06 -7.79 3.21
C VAL A 87 9.56 -8.28 1.84
N VAL A 88 8.38 -7.80 1.42
CA VAL A 88 7.73 -8.24 0.18
C VAL A 88 8.52 -7.78 -1.05
N VAL A 89 8.95 -6.52 -1.07
CA VAL A 89 9.70 -5.96 -2.20
C VAL A 89 11.13 -6.51 -2.24
N ALA A 90 11.77 -6.76 -1.09
CA ALA A 90 13.14 -7.24 -1.00
C ALA A 90 13.33 -8.58 -1.70
N TYR A 91 12.36 -9.49 -1.61
CA TYR A 91 12.42 -10.76 -2.34
C TYR A 91 12.57 -10.54 -3.86
N SER A 92 11.76 -9.63 -4.42
CA SER A 92 11.79 -9.32 -5.85
C SER A 92 13.08 -8.60 -6.27
N THR A 93 13.59 -7.70 -5.42
CA THR A 93 14.75 -6.89 -5.73
C THR A 93 16.05 -7.68 -5.61
N PHE A 94 16.18 -8.48 -4.56
CA PHE A 94 17.43 -9.18 -4.21
C PHE A 94 17.65 -10.47 -4.97
N TYR A 95 16.57 -11.15 -5.41
CA TYR A 95 16.68 -12.51 -5.97
C TYR A 95 16.11 -12.66 -7.38
N LYS A 96 15.03 -11.96 -7.73
CA LYS A 96 14.38 -12.10 -9.05
C LYS A 96 14.83 -11.07 -10.10
N SER A 97 15.53 -10.02 -9.71
CA SER A 97 15.89 -8.95 -10.65
C SER A 97 17.01 -9.39 -11.61
N ARG A 98 16.84 -9.06 -12.90
CA ARG A 98 17.84 -9.38 -13.95
C ARG A 98 19.19 -8.71 -13.68
N GLU A 99 19.14 -7.51 -13.11
CA GLU A 99 20.33 -6.75 -12.72
C GLU A 99 21.18 -7.51 -11.70
N VAL A 100 20.58 -8.21 -10.73
CA VAL A 100 21.33 -9.03 -9.77
C VAL A 100 22.05 -10.18 -10.47
N MET A 101 21.39 -10.84 -11.42
CA MET A 101 22.00 -11.93 -12.18
C MET A 101 23.19 -11.46 -13.02
N TYR A 102 23.09 -10.26 -13.61
CA TYR A 102 24.20 -9.62 -14.31
C TYR A 102 25.31 -9.18 -13.35
N LEU A 103 24.98 -8.55 -12.21
CA LEU A 103 25.99 -8.08 -11.25
C LEU A 103 26.78 -9.24 -10.63
N PHE A 104 26.16 -10.41 -10.45
CA PHE A 104 26.86 -11.60 -9.98
C PHE A 104 27.78 -12.26 -11.01
N SER A 105 27.62 -11.95 -12.30
CA SER A 105 28.61 -12.38 -13.32
C SER A 105 29.79 -11.42 -13.42
N GLN A 106 29.73 -10.26 -12.76
CA GLN A 106 30.83 -9.30 -12.69
C GLN A 106 31.72 -9.59 -11.48
N PRO A 107 33.01 -9.17 -11.50
CA PRO A 107 33.93 -9.33 -10.38
C PRO A 107 33.66 -8.31 -9.25
N VAL A 108 32.41 -8.21 -8.79
CA VAL A 108 31.98 -7.33 -7.70
C VAL A 108 31.63 -8.16 -6.47
N SER A 109 32.04 -7.70 -5.29
CA SER A 109 31.74 -8.43 -4.06
C SER A 109 30.23 -8.52 -3.77
N PHE A 110 29.77 -9.68 -3.28
CA PHE A 110 28.35 -9.93 -2.92
C PHE A 110 27.79 -8.86 -1.96
N ALA A 111 28.62 -8.37 -1.04
CA ALA A 111 28.21 -7.35 -0.07
C ALA A 111 27.98 -5.97 -0.70
N ASN A 112 28.78 -5.59 -1.71
CA ASN A 112 28.57 -4.33 -2.44
C ASN A 112 27.30 -4.41 -3.29
N ILE A 113 27.07 -5.56 -3.94
CA ILE A 113 25.82 -5.82 -4.69
C ILE A 113 24.62 -5.73 -3.73
N PHE A 114 24.73 -6.37 -2.56
CA PHE A 114 23.70 -6.28 -1.53
C PHE A 114 23.43 -4.84 -1.09
N LEU A 115 24.46 -4.03 -0.80
CA LEU A 115 24.25 -2.64 -0.37
C LEU A 115 23.49 -1.82 -1.42
N ILE A 116 23.86 -1.94 -2.70
CA ILE A 116 23.18 -1.24 -3.79
C ILE A 116 21.72 -1.71 -3.88
N LYS A 117 21.50 -3.03 -3.77
CA LYS A 117 20.15 -3.59 -3.82
C LYS A 117 19.33 -3.22 -2.58
N PHE A 118 19.94 -3.14 -1.41
CA PHE A 118 19.31 -2.69 -0.18
C PHE A 118 18.83 -1.25 -0.31
N LEU A 119 19.66 -0.36 -0.85
CA LEU A 119 19.26 1.02 -1.13
C LEU A 119 18.14 1.10 -2.16
N ASP A 120 18.21 0.31 -3.25
CA ASP A 120 17.10 0.20 -4.20
C ASP A 120 15.81 -0.18 -3.47
N ASN A 121 15.86 -1.25 -2.67
CA ASN A 121 14.71 -1.76 -1.95
C ASN A 121 14.13 -0.72 -0.99
N PHE A 122 14.98 -0.08 -0.20
CA PHE A 122 14.61 0.95 0.75
C PHE A 122 13.87 2.10 0.07
N PHE A 123 14.45 2.67 -1.00
CA PHE A 123 13.85 3.80 -1.71
C PHE A 123 12.62 3.39 -2.51
N TYR A 124 12.60 2.21 -3.15
CA TYR A 124 11.43 1.73 -3.90
C TYR A 124 10.25 1.36 -3.01
N SER A 125 10.51 0.74 -1.86
CA SER A 125 9.44 0.26 -0.97
C SER A 125 8.89 1.38 -0.08
N SER A 126 9.72 2.34 0.29
CA SER A 126 9.39 3.33 1.31
C SER A 126 9.06 4.72 0.74
N THR A 127 9.00 4.91 -0.59
CA THR A 127 8.84 6.25 -1.20
C THR A 127 7.58 6.96 -0.73
N THR A 128 6.43 6.29 -0.78
CA THR A 128 5.13 6.87 -0.41
C THR A 128 5.07 7.20 1.08
N LEU A 129 5.58 6.30 1.93
CA LEU A 129 5.60 6.48 3.38
C LEU A 129 6.62 7.55 3.82
N LEU A 130 7.74 7.69 3.11
CA LEU A 130 8.66 8.81 3.26
C LEU A 130 7.95 10.14 3.00
N LEU A 131 7.23 10.26 1.88
CA LEU A 131 6.50 11.47 1.53
C LEU A 131 5.42 11.81 2.57
N ILE A 132 4.64 10.82 3.00
CA ILE A 132 3.60 11.01 4.03
C ILE A 132 4.25 11.46 5.34
N GLY A 133 5.32 10.81 5.81
CA GLY A 133 5.94 11.18 7.07
C GLY A 133 6.62 12.55 7.03
N ILE A 134 7.21 12.95 5.89
CA ILE A 134 7.70 14.33 5.69
C ILE A 134 6.54 15.33 5.83
N ALA A 135 5.40 15.07 5.18
CA ALA A 135 4.22 15.94 5.26
C ALA A 135 3.68 16.06 6.70
N VAL A 136 3.63 14.94 7.44
CA VAL A 136 3.19 14.91 8.83
C VAL A 136 4.15 15.67 9.75
N ILE A 137 5.47 15.47 9.60
CA ILE A 137 6.49 16.20 10.38
C ILE A 137 6.43 17.69 10.07
N TYR A 138 6.21 18.05 8.80
CA TYR A 138 6.07 19.44 8.39
C TYR A 138 4.84 20.09 9.02
N ALA A 139 3.69 19.41 8.98
CA ALA A 139 2.46 19.85 9.63
C ALA A 139 2.64 20.05 11.14
N TYR A 140 3.29 19.09 11.81
CA TYR A 140 3.59 19.17 13.23
C TYR A 140 4.48 20.38 13.57
N GLY A 141 5.59 20.55 12.84
CA GLY A 141 6.49 21.67 13.08
C GLY A 141 5.83 23.02 12.83
N ASN A 142 4.95 23.12 11.81
CA ASN A 142 4.22 24.34 11.52
C ASN A 142 3.18 24.66 12.60
N TYR A 143 2.43 23.66 13.06
CA TYR A 143 1.44 23.84 14.13
C TYR A 143 2.07 24.37 15.42
N PHE A 144 3.23 23.82 15.82
CA PHE A 144 3.95 24.26 17.01
C PHE A 144 4.95 25.40 16.77
N SER A 145 4.97 26.00 15.57
CA SER A 145 5.86 27.12 15.21
C SER A 145 7.35 26.84 15.51
N LEU A 146 7.83 25.65 15.16
CA LEU A 146 9.20 25.22 15.43
C LEU A 146 10.22 25.84 14.44
N PRO A 147 11.46 26.12 14.90
CA PRO A 147 12.49 26.74 14.07
C PRO A 147 12.97 25.81 12.95
N PHE A 148 13.51 26.37 11.86
CA PHE A 148 13.92 25.60 10.68
C PHE A 148 14.88 24.43 10.97
N TYR A 149 15.80 24.61 11.92
CA TYR A 149 16.72 23.55 12.38
C TYR A 149 16.01 22.28 12.86
N PHE A 150 14.81 22.40 13.44
CA PHE A 150 14.02 21.23 13.87
C PHE A 150 13.76 20.28 12.70
N TYR A 151 13.35 20.79 11.54
CA TYR A 151 13.04 19.95 10.38
C TYR A 151 14.25 19.17 9.89
N ILE A 152 15.42 19.81 9.82
CA ILE A 152 16.67 19.15 9.43
C ILE A 152 17.02 18.06 10.46
N MET A 153 16.97 18.39 11.75
CA MET A 153 17.28 17.45 12.82
C MET A 153 16.33 16.24 12.82
N VAL A 154 15.03 16.46 12.76
CA VAL A 154 14.02 15.38 12.76
C VAL A 154 14.20 14.49 11.54
N LEU A 155 14.38 15.07 10.35
CA LEU A 155 14.51 14.28 9.13
C LEU A 155 15.80 13.45 9.13
N ALA A 156 16.94 14.06 9.46
CA ALA A 156 18.24 13.42 9.36
C ALA A 156 18.54 12.43 10.50
N LEU A 157 18.20 12.79 11.75
CA LEU A 157 18.58 11.99 12.92
C LEU A 157 17.46 11.07 13.41
N ILE A 158 16.21 11.31 13.00
CA ILE A 158 15.07 10.56 13.53
C ILE A 158 14.31 9.83 12.45
N PHE A 159 13.64 10.55 11.57
CA PHE A 159 12.71 9.97 10.63
C PHE A 159 13.41 9.04 9.62
N PHE A 160 14.51 9.49 9.02
CA PHE A 160 15.26 8.66 8.07
C PHE A 160 15.92 7.43 8.75
N PRO A 161 16.63 7.56 9.89
CA PRO A 161 17.14 6.41 10.65
C PRO A 161 16.04 5.45 11.11
N PHE A 162 14.89 5.95 11.54
CA PHE A 162 13.73 5.15 11.95
C PHE A 162 13.24 4.23 10.82
N LEU A 163 13.15 4.77 9.60
CA LEU A 163 12.77 3.99 8.42
C LEU A 163 13.86 2.99 8.02
N LEU A 164 15.14 3.36 8.16
CA LEU A 164 16.26 2.46 7.89
C LEU A 164 16.28 1.27 8.85
N ILE A 165 15.95 1.47 10.13
CA ILE A 165 15.79 0.39 11.11
C ILE A 165 14.71 -0.58 10.62
N ALA A 166 13.54 -0.07 10.22
CA ALA A 166 12.45 -0.90 9.71
C ALA A 166 12.88 -1.73 8.48
N ALA A 167 13.57 -1.10 7.52
CA ALA A 167 14.01 -1.77 6.30
C ALA A 167 15.15 -2.78 6.54
N ALA A 168 16.10 -2.47 7.43
CA ALA A 168 17.17 -3.38 7.80
C ALA A 168 16.61 -4.63 8.50
N MET A 169 15.70 -4.44 9.45
CA MET A 169 15.03 -5.53 10.15
C MET A 169 14.20 -6.41 9.19
N ALA A 170 13.54 -5.79 8.21
CA ALA A 170 12.80 -6.51 7.15
C ALA A 170 13.71 -7.43 6.33
N VAL A 171 14.93 -7.00 6.03
CA VAL A 171 15.88 -7.80 5.26
C VAL A 171 16.47 -8.95 6.10
N ILE A 172 16.73 -8.73 7.39
CA ILE A 172 17.14 -9.81 8.32
C ILE A 172 16.06 -10.89 8.34
N VAL A 173 14.80 -10.47 8.49
CA VAL A 173 13.64 -11.34 8.43
C VAL A 173 13.57 -12.10 7.10
N LEU A 174 13.84 -11.45 5.97
CA LEU A 174 13.86 -12.12 4.66
C LEU A 174 14.93 -13.21 4.59
N PHE A 175 16.14 -12.99 5.12
CA PHE A 175 17.17 -14.03 5.19
C PHE A 175 16.72 -15.23 6.02
N ILE A 176 16.03 -14.99 7.14
CA ILE A 176 15.46 -16.05 7.98
C ILE A 176 14.39 -16.82 7.19
N LEU A 177 13.46 -16.11 6.53
CA LEU A 177 12.40 -16.72 5.74
C LEU A 177 12.96 -17.65 4.67
N ILE A 178 13.94 -17.19 3.88
CA ILE A 178 14.53 -18.00 2.80
C ILE A 178 15.17 -19.28 3.36
N ARG A 179 15.82 -19.19 4.52
CA ARG A 179 16.42 -20.37 5.18
C ARG A 179 15.38 -21.33 5.76
N LEU A 180 14.24 -20.83 6.21
CA LEU A 180 13.13 -21.67 6.66
C LEU A 180 12.44 -22.35 5.47
N VAL A 181 12.27 -21.64 4.35
CA VAL A 181 11.67 -22.18 3.12
C VAL A 181 12.53 -23.27 2.48
N ASP A 182 13.86 -23.23 2.68
CA ASP A 182 14.76 -24.32 2.28
C ASP A 182 14.45 -25.63 3.02
N LYS A 183 13.94 -25.55 4.27
CA LYS A 183 13.64 -26.70 5.13
C LYS A 183 12.16 -27.10 5.14
N TYR A 184 11.27 -26.14 4.99
CA TYR A 184 9.83 -26.29 5.15
C TYR A 184 9.09 -25.77 3.92
N LYS A 185 7.84 -26.22 3.73
CA LYS A 185 7.00 -25.73 2.62
C LYS A 185 6.85 -24.20 2.70
N ALA A 186 7.06 -23.54 1.57
CA ALA A 186 6.98 -22.08 1.47
C ALA A 186 5.65 -21.53 2.02
N THR A 187 4.54 -22.18 1.69
CA THR A 187 3.20 -21.80 2.17
C THR A 187 3.10 -21.82 3.69
N THR A 188 3.61 -22.86 4.35
CA THR A 188 3.61 -22.97 5.81
C THR A 188 4.43 -21.86 6.46
N VAL A 189 5.65 -21.62 5.97
CA VAL A 189 6.52 -20.56 6.51
C VAL A 189 5.85 -19.19 6.39
N LEU A 190 5.21 -18.92 5.25
CA LEU A 190 4.52 -17.65 5.00
C LEU A 190 3.28 -17.47 5.89
N ILE A 191 2.48 -18.52 6.10
CA ILE A 191 1.31 -18.44 6.99
C ILE A 191 1.74 -18.16 8.43
N VAL A 192 2.75 -18.88 8.92
CA VAL A 192 3.31 -18.66 10.27
C VAL A 192 3.84 -17.24 10.40
N PHE A 193 4.54 -16.75 9.39
CA PHE A 193 5.04 -15.39 9.34
C PHE A 193 3.91 -14.36 9.44
N ILE A 194 2.83 -14.53 8.68
CA ILE A 194 1.70 -13.61 8.71
C ILE A 194 1.01 -13.64 10.08
N LEU A 195 0.79 -14.82 10.66
CA LEU A 195 0.21 -14.95 12.00
C LEU A 195 1.08 -14.28 13.07
N LEU A 196 2.41 -14.36 12.94
CA LEU A 196 3.34 -13.65 13.82
C LEU A 196 3.14 -12.13 13.74
N TYR A 197 2.94 -11.55 12.55
CA TYR A 197 2.70 -10.09 12.43
C TYR A 197 1.37 -9.67 13.02
N VAL A 198 0.32 -10.46 12.78
CA VAL A 198 -1.00 -10.19 13.38
C VAL A 198 -0.87 -10.25 14.90
N PHE A 199 -0.15 -11.25 15.43
CA PHE A 199 0.11 -11.35 16.86
C PHE A 199 0.90 -10.14 17.39
N ILE A 200 1.99 -9.73 16.74
CA ILE A 200 2.79 -8.56 17.14
C ILE A 200 1.92 -7.29 17.17
N LEU A 201 1.08 -7.10 16.15
CA LEU A 201 0.18 -5.95 16.04
C LEU A 201 -0.84 -5.97 17.20
N LEU A 202 -1.53 -7.09 17.40
CA LEU A 202 -2.53 -7.22 18.47
C LEU A 202 -1.90 -7.09 19.86
N PHE A 203 -0.73 -7.69 20.05
CA PHE A 203 0.03 -7.60 21.30
C PHE A 203 0.48 -6.17 21.60
N TYR A 204 0.90 -5.41 20.58
CA TYR A 204 1.22 -3.99 20.74
C TYR A 204 0.00 -3.18 21.17
N PHE A 205 -1.16 -3.37 20.53
CA PHE A 205 -2.38 -2.66 20.92
C PHE A 205 -2.88 -3.06 22.31
N TYR A 206 -2.72 -4.34 22.67
CA TYR A 206 -2.99 -4.82 24.02
C TYR A 206 -2.10 -4.12 25.06
N LEU A 207 -0.78 -4.05 24.81
CA LEU A 207 0.16 -3.38 25.73
C LEU A 207 -0.03 -1.86 25.78
N SER A 208 -0.41 -1.25 24.67
CA SER A 208 -0.58 0.21 24.59
C SER A 208 -1.93 0.68 25.14
N ASN A 209 -2.90 -0.22 25.26
CA ASN A 209 -4.30 0.00 25.65
C ASN A 209 -4.83 1.42 25.36
N PRO A 210 -5.00 1.81 24.09
CA PRO A 210 -5.33 3.20 23.72
C PRO A 210 -6.67 3.66 24.27
N PHE A 211 -7.63 2.76 24.48
CA PHE A 211 -8.95 3.10 25.01
C PHE A 211 -8.87 3.52 26.48
N GLU A 212 -8.19 2.73 27.31
CA GLU A 212 -7.99 3.04 28.73
C GLU A 212 -7.18 4.33 28.92
N LEU A 213 -6.18 4.58 28.06
CA LEU A 213 -5.41 5.83 28.07
C LEU A 213 -6.28 7.06 27.80
N VAL A 214 -7.19 6.98 26.83
CA VAL A 214 -8.09 8.09 26.50
C VAL A 214 -9.12 8.30 27.60
N GLU A 215 -9.72 7.22 28.13
CA GLU A 215 -10.69 7.29 29.21
C GLU A 215 -10.08 7.91 30.49
N ASN A 216 -8.88 7.46 30.88
CA ASN A 216 -8.18 8.00 32.03
C ASN A 216 -7.76 9.47 31.85
N ALA A 217 -7.37 9.88 30.64
CA ALA A 217 -7.03 11.26 30.35
C ALA A 217 -8.25 12.20 30.40
N LEU A 218 -9.41 11.72 29.93
CA LEU A 218 -10.68 12.46 30.00
C LEU A 218 -11.19 12.59 31.45
N ASN A 219 -11.01 11.54 32.25
CA ASN A 219 -11.51 11.48 33.62
C ASN A 219 -10.60 12.21 34.63
N ASN A 220 -9.28 12.27 34.41
CA ASN A 220 -8.31 12.89 35.32
C ASN A 220 -7.28 13.79 34.58
N PRO A 221 -7.66 14.99 34.12
CA PRO A 221 -6.77 15.88 33.36
C PRO A 221 -5.61 16.47 34.18
N LEU A 222 -5.69 16.46 35.51
CA LEU A 222 -4.65 16.99 36.42
C LEU A 222 -3.49 16.01 36.68
N SER A 223 -3.60 14.77 36.22
CA SER A 223 -2.64 13.69 36.49
C SER A 223 -1.98 13.15 35.21
N VAL A 224 -1.79 14.00 34.20
CA VAL A 224 -1.19 13.60 32.92
C VAL A 224 0.27 13.19 33.06
N GLU A 225 1.00 13.73 34.05
CA GLU A 225 2.38 13.32 34.34
C GLU A 225 2.48 11.99 35.08
N SER A 226 1.45 11.58 35.84
CA SER A 226 1.40 10.24 36.44
C SER A 226 1.00 9.15 35.44
N LEU A 227 0.51 9.50 34.24
CA LEU A 227 0.24 8.53 33.17
C LEU A 227 1.51 7.87 32.62
N SER A 228 2.68 8.51 32.77
CA SER A 228 3.98 7.91 32.42
C SER A 228 4.32 6.66 33.24
N ARG A 229 3.70 6.50 34.42
CA ARG A 229 3.88 5.38 35.35
C ARG A 229 3.13 4.12 34.90
N TYR A 230 2.11 4.26 34.05
CA TYR A 230 1.30 3.15 33.53
C TYR A 230 1.85 2.57 32.21
N GLU A 231 2.95 3.11 31.72
CA GLU A 231 3.54 2.64 30.46
C GLU A 231 4.30 1.33 30.64
N SER A 232 3.96 0.35 29.81
CA SER A 232 4.72 -0.90 29.75
C SER A 232 6.19 -0.65 29.42
N PHE A 233 7.07 -1.28 30.19
CA PHE A 233 8.52 -1.21 30.01
C PHE A 233 8.96 -1.62 28.60
N ILE A 234 8.26 -2.57 27.98
CA ILE A 234 8.58 -3.09 26.63
C ILE A 234 8.43 -2.00 25.57
N LEU A 235 7.42 -1.14 25.70
CA LEU A 235 7.13 -0.09 24.71
C LEU A 235 8.26 0.94 24.61
N LYS A 236 9.00 1.16 25.70
CA LYS A 236 10.10 2.14 25.78
C LYS A 236 11.32 1.78 24.91
N TYR A 237 11.43 0.52 24.49
CA TYR A 237 12.51 0.03 23.63
C TYR A 237 12.17 0.04 22.14
N LEU A 238 10.95 0.41 21.77
CA LEU A 238 10.54 0.41 20.37
C LEU A 238 10.93 1.74 19.68
N PRO A 239 11.37 1.71 18.40
CA PRO A 239 11.77 2.93 17.69
C PRO A 239 10.68 4.00 17.61
N ASN A 240 9.40 3.60 17.52
CA ASN A 240 8.28 4.55 17.46
C ASN A 240 8.13 5.36 18.76
N TYR A 241 8.51 4.77 19.90
CA TYR A 241 8.51 5.45 21.18
C TYR A 241 9.58 6.56 21.21
N TRP A 242 10.80 6.27 20.73
CA TRP A 242 11.88 7.26 20.67
C TRP A 242 11.53 8.45 19.78
N VAL A 243 10.87 8.20 18.64
CA VAL A 243 10.38 9.28 17.76
C VAL A 243 9.36 10.15 18.49
N SER A 244 8.39 9.54 19.15
CA SER A 244 7.36 10.26 19.92
C SER A 244 7.94 11.07 21.07
N GLU A 245 8.83 10.47 21.87
CA GLU A 245 9.46 11.16 23.00
C GLU A 245 10.35 12.31 22.55
N PHE A 246 11.12 12.13 21.47
CA PHE A 246 11.87 13.25 20.90
C PHE A 246 10.95 14.43 20.59
N LEU A 247 9.84 14.19 19.88
CA LEU A 247 8.88 15.22 19.52
C LEU A 247 8.30 15.90 20.78
N TYR A 248 7.91 15.11 21.78
CA TYR A 248 7.38 15.62 23.04
C TYR A 248 8.38 16.53 23.79
N TRP A 249 9.62 16.07 23.96
CA TRP A 249 10.65 16.82 24.68
C TRP A 249 11.16 18.03 23.89
N THR A 250 11.08 18.03 22.56
CA THR A 250 11.36 19.24 21.76
C THR A 250 10.39 20.37 22.07
N ILE A 251 9.09 20.08 22.22
CA ILE A 251 8.09 21.11 22.57
C ILE A 251 8.26 21.57 24.01
N LYS A 252 8.51 20.64 24.94
CA LYS A 252 8.80 21.01 26.35
C LYS A 252 10.11 21.79 26.52
N GLY A 253 10.93 21.95 25.47
CA GLY A 253 12.18 22.72 25.50
C GLY A 253 13.37 21.98 26.13
N ASN A 254 13.23 20.71 26.52
CA ASN A 254 14.31 19.93 27.11
C ASN A 254 15.20 19.31 26.02
N LYS A 255 16.22 20.08 25.61
CA LYS A 255 17.16 19.66 24.56
C LYS A 255 17.96 18.42 24.93
N ILE A 256 18.28 18.20 26.21
CA ILE A 256 19.10 17.06 26.65
C ILE A 256 18.37 15.74 26.38
N ILE A 257 17.12 15.64 26.82
CA ILE A 257 16.32 14.42 26.65
C ILE A 257 15.95 14.22 25.18
N SER A 258 15.60 15.29 24.47
CA SER A 258 15.34 15.22 23.03
C SER A 258 16.57 14.70 22.26
N THR A 259 17.74 15.30 22.45
CA THR A 259 18.97 14.85 21.77
C THR A 259 19.37 13.43 22.15
N TYR A 260 19.14 12.99 23.39
CA TYR A 260 19.35 11.60 23.80
C TYR A 260 18.56 10.60 22.94
N TYR A 261 17.25 10.83 22.72
CA TYR A 261 16.44 9.96 21.87
C TYR A 261 16.85 10.01 20.40
N ALA A 262 17.27 11.19 19.90
CA ALA A 262 17.80 11.32 18.54
C ALA A 262 19.08 10.50 18.34
N ILE A 263 20.00 10.56 19.30
CA ILE A 263 21.28 9.84 19.26
C ILE A 263 21.05 8.33 19.34
N ILE A 264 20.19 7.85 20.25
CA ILE A 264 19.90 6.41 20.37
C ILE A 264 19.32 5.87 19.07
N ASN A 265 18.32 6.55 18.51
CA ASN A 265 17.70 6.10 17.26
C ASN A 265 18.72 6.07 16.11
N PHE A 266 19.58 7.07 16.01
CA PHE A 266 20.65 7.12 15.00
C PHE A 266 21.69 5.99 15.20
N LEU A 267 22.14 5.76 16.43
CA LEU A 267 23.10 4.69 16.75
C LEU A 267 22.53 3.30 16.47
N VAL A 268 21.27 3.06 16.83
CA VAL A 268 20.58 1.79 16.52
C VAL A 268 20.44 1.59 15.02
N ALA A 269 20.17 2.65 14.25
CA ALA A 269 20.14 2.55 12.79
C ALA A 269 21.52 2.18 12.20
N ILE A 270 22.61 2.76 12.70
CA ILE A 270 23.97 2.39 12.27
C ILE A 270 24.28 0.94 12.65
N LEU A 271 23.92 0.51 13.87
CA LEU A 271 24.09 -0.87 14.31
C LEU A 271 23.32 -1.86 13.43
N MET A 272 22.07 -1.52 13.07
CA MET A 272 21.28 -2.30 12.14
C MET A 272 21.91 -2.35 10.75
N LEU A 273 22.35 -1.22 10.19
CA LEU A 273 23.00 -1.18 8.87
C LEU A 273 24.32 -1.98 8.82
N THR A 274 25.14 -1.87 9.86
CA THR A 274 26.38 -2.64 9.96
C THR A 274 26.09 -4.13 10.12
N SER A 275 25.14 -4.52 10.99
CA SER A 275 24.77 -5.93 11.16
C SER A 275 24.25 -6.56 9.87
N ILE A 276 23.37 -5.87 9.10
CA ILE A 276 22.90 -6.42 7.81
C ILE A 276 24.03 -6.56 6.80
N TYR A 277 25.01 -5.65 6.81
CA TYR A 277 26.15 -5.72 5.91
C TYR A 277 27.02 -6.94 6.20
N TYR A 278 27.29 -7.24 7.48
CA TYR A 278 28.00 -8.45 7.89
C TYR A 278 27.18 -9.72 7.60
N LEU A 279 25.88 -9.73 7.91
CA LEU A 279 24.99 -10.83 7.57
C LEU A 279 24.96 -11.09 6.06
N ALA A 280 24.93 -10.04 5.24
CA ALA A 280 24.94 -10.16 3.79
C ALA A 280 26.23 -10.80 3.26
N LYS A 281 27.41 -10.47 3.82
CA LYS A 281 28.67 -11.14 3.46
C LYS A 281 28.59 -12.66 3.61
N ILE A 282 27.93 -13.13 4.66
CA ILE A 282 27.86 -14.56 5.01
C ILE A 282 26.71 -15.27 4.29
N PHE A 283 25.53 -14.65 4.29
CA PHE A 283 24.28 -15.30 3.91
C PHE A 283 23.81 -14.94 2.50
N TYR A 284 24.11 -13.76 1.94
CA TYR A 284 23.47 -13.31 0.71
C TYR A 284 23.74 -14.25 -0.47
N ARG A 285 25.00 -14.69 -0.65
CA ARG A 285 25.36 -15.68 -1.68
C ARG A 285 24.64 -17.01 -1.47
N LYS A 286 24.59 -17.50 -0.22
CA LYS A 286 23.93 -18.77 0.12
C LYS A 286 22.43 -18.69 -0.16
N SER A 287 21.76 -17.64 0.31
CA SER A 287 20.35 -17.39 0.05
C SER A 287 20.06 -17.25 -1.44
N PHE A 288 20.95 -16.64 -2.22
CA PHE A 288 20.78 -16.54 -3.67
C PHE A 288 20.87 -17.90 -4.36
N LEU A 289 21.86 -18.72 -4.00
CA LEU A 289 21.99 -20.09 -4.51
C LEU A 289 20.81 -20.96 -4.08
N ILE A 290 20.31 -20.80 -2.85
CA ILE A 290 19.09 -21.44 -2.38
C ILE A 290 17.92 -21.03 -3.28
N VAL A 291 17.68 -19.74 -3.52
CA VAL A 291 16.54 -19.30 -4.37
C VAL A 291 16.67 -19.72 -5.84
N GLN A 292 17.88 -19.89 -6.37
CA GLN A 292 18.08 -20.40 -7.73
C GLN A 292 18.02 -21.93 -7.83
N GLY A 293 18.61 -22.64 -6.85
CA GLY A 293 18.72 -24.10 -6.80
C GLY A 293 17.48 -24.78 -6.24
N LEU A 294 16.82 -24.13 -5.27
CA LEU A 294 15.38 -24.27 -5.09
C LEU A 294 14.73 -23.70 -6.35
N ASN A 295 14.57 -24.57 -7.31
CA ASN A 295 13.31 -24.69 -8.01
C ASN A 295 12.17 -24.76 -6.96
N LEU A 296 11.90 -23.67 -6.23
CA LEU A 296 10.91 -23.52 -5.15
C LEU A 296 9.52 -24.02 -5.58
N PHE A 297 9.31 -24.09 -6.89
CA PHE A 297 8.10 -24.56 -7.56
C PHE A 297 8.35 -25.52 -8.73
N SER A 298 9.59 -25.96 -8.96
CA SER A 298 9.86 -27.16 -9.77
C SER A 298 10.12 -28.32 -8.81
N GLU A 299 9.08 -28.66 -8.06
CA GLU A 299 8.80 -30.07 -7.89
C GLU A 299 8.55 -30.64 -9.30
N LYS A 300 9.60 -31.14 -9.92
CA LYS A 300 9.44 -32.18 -10.93
C LYS A 300 8.76 -33.34 -10.20
N GLY A 301 7.45 -33.51 -10.38
CA GLY A 301 6.89 -34.87 -10.39
C GLY A 301 5.61 -35.20 -9.61
N LYS A 302 4.90 -34.31 -8.90
CA LYS A 302 3.61 -34.71 -8.25
C LYS A 302 2.47 -33.68 -8.27
N TYR A 303 2.56 -32.61 -9.07
CA TYR A 303 1.38 -31.76 -9.29
C TYR A 303 0.39 -32.45 -10.23
N SER A 304 -0.61 -33.08 -9.61
CA SER A 304 -1.96 -33.38 -10.09
C SER A 304 -2.19 -33.14 -11.59
N LYS A 305 -2.03 -34.19 -12.39
CA LYS A 305 -2.65 -34.25 -13.72
C LYS A 305 -4.17 -33.94 -13.65
N ASN A 306 -4.79 -34.05 -12.47
CA ASN A 306 -6.23 -33.92 -12.27
C ASN A 306 -6.77 -32.49 -12.47
N ILE A 307 -6.00 -31.42 -12.20
CA ILE A 307 -6.50 -30.04 -12.40
C ILE A 307 -6.79 -29.76 -13.89
N PHE A 308 -6.03 -30.37 -14.80
CA PHE A 308 -6.26 -30.26 -16.24
C PHE A 308 -7.28 -31.27 -16.78
N GLN A 309 -7.64 -32.30 -16.01
CA GLN A 309 -8.57 -33.35 -16.45
C GLN A 309 -10.04 -32.94 -16.33
N VAL A 310 -10.41 -32.12 -15.34
CA VAL A 310 -11.82 -31.69 -15.15
C VAL A 310 -12.01 -30.31 -15.79
N PRO A 311 -12.81 -30.17 -16.88
CA PRO A 311 -13.10 -28.86 -17.46
C PRO A 311 -14.00 -28.04 -16.52
N LEU A 312 -13.58 -26.82 -16.14
CA LEU A 312 -14.44 -25.89 -15.39
C LEU A 312 -15.48 -25.22 -16.29
N PHE A 313 -15.14 -25.07 -17.58
CA PHE A 313 -15.98 -24.39 -18.55
C PHE A 313 -16.22 -25.26 -19.77
N SER A 314 -17.41 -25.14 -20.37
CA SER A 314 -17.78 -25.82 -21.62
C SER A 314 -16.82 -25.45 -22.76
N ASN A 315 -16.34 -24.21 -22.78
CA ASN A 315 -15.40 -23.74 -23.79
C ASN A 315 -13.95 -24.05 -23.40
N ARG A 316 -13.31 -25.00 -24.10
CA ARG A 316 -11.93 -25.43 -23.82
C ARG A 316 -10.91 -24.30 -23.81
N GLN A 317 -11.07 -23.29 -24.67
CA GLN A 317 -10.13 -22.16 -24.71
C GLN A 317 -10.23 -21.28 -23.45
N THR A 318 -11.44 -21.03 -22.95
CA THR A 318 -11.60 -20.23 -21.71
C THR A 318 -11.09 -21.01 -20.51
N ASP A 319 -11.34 -22.31 -20.46
CA ASP A 319 -10.89 -23.20 -19.40
C ASP A 319 -9.35 -23.22 -19.27
N VAL A 320 -8.64 -23.36 -20.40
CA VAL A 320 -7.17 -23.37 -20.41
C VAL A 320 -6.60 -22.03 -19.97
N ILE A 321 -7.17 -20.90 -20.43
CA ILE A 321 -6.71 -19.57 -20.04
C ILE A 321 -6.95 -19.34 -18.54
N PHE A 322 -8.12 -19.73 -18.03
CA PHE A 322 -8.46 -19.56 -16.60
C PHE A 322 -7.56 -20.41 -15.70
N LYS A 323 -7.32 -21.68 -16.06
CA LYS A 323 -6.40 -22.57 -15.35
C LYS A 323 -4.96 -22.07 -15.38
N LYS A 324 -4.53 -21.48 -16.51
CA LYS A 324 -3.22 -20.84 -16.61
C LYS A 324 -3.08 -19.68 -15.62
N GLU A 325 -4.05 -18.76 -15.56
CA GLU A 325 -4.01 -17.62 -14.62
C GLU A 325 -3.99 -18.11 -13.17
N TYR A 326 -4.81 -19.13 -12.84
CA TYR A 326 -4.80 -19.78 -11.53
C TYR A 326 -3.42 -20.30 -11.13
N LEU A 327 -2.77 -21.06 -12.01
CA LEU A 327 -1.44 -21.60 -11.75
C LEU A 327 -0.38 -20.48 -11.68
N GLN A 328 -0.49 -19.45 -12.51
CA GLN A 328 0.45 -18.33 -12.52
C GLN A 328 0.39 -17.53 -11.22
N PHE A 329 -0.82 -17.21 -10.75
CA PHE A 329 -1.03 -16.45 -9.51
C PHE A 329 -0.45 -17.24 -8.31
N PHE A 330 -0.67 -18.56 -8.21
CA PHE A 330 -0.22 -19.37 -7.06
C PHE A 330 1.29 -19.66 -7.10
N ARG A 331 1.89 -19.65 -8.28
CA ARG A 331 3.35 -19.76 -8.47
C ARG A 331 4.11 -18.49 -8.13
N GLU A 332 3.42 -17.35 -8.03
CA GLU A 332 4.01 -16.05 -7.71
C GLU A 332 3.72 -15.66 -6.26
N PRO A 333 4.55 -16.08 -5.28
CA PRO A 333 4.26 -15.90 -3.85
C PRO A 333 4.11 -14.42 -3.47
N SER A 334 4.84 -13.51 -4.14
CA SER A 334 4.72 -12.07 -3.89
C SER A 334 3.29 -11.56 -4.08
N GLN A 335 2.53 -12.15 -5.02
CA GLN A 335 1.17 -11.72 -5.29
C GLN A 335 0.19 -12.22 -4.22
N TRP A 336 0.20 -13.52 -3.89
CA TRP A 336 -0.74 -14.03 -2.89
C TRP A 336 -0.42 -13.58 -1.46
N ILE A 337 0.85 -13.37 -1.11
CA ILE A 337 1.25 -12.74 0.17
C ILE A 337 0.67 -11.33 0.24
N GLN A 338 0.85 -10.53 -0.82
CA GLN A 338 0.32 -9.18 -0.88
C GLN A 338 -1.21 -9.15 -0.79
N LEU A 339 -1.90 -10.09 -1.46
CA LEU A 339 -3.35 -10.21 -1.39
C LEU A 339 -3.79 -10.51 0.05
N LEU A 340 -3.13 -11.47 0.70
CA LEU A 340 -3.46 -11.89 2.05
C LEU A 340 -3.24 -10.74 3.06
N VAL A 341 -2.12 -10.03 2.97
CA VAL A 341 -1.86 -8.83 3.79
C VAL A 341 -2.94 -7.78 3.58
N MET A 342 -3.32 -7.51 2.33
CA MET A 342 -4.39 -6.55 2.03
C MET A 342 -5.73 -7.00 2.59
N LEU A 343 -6.09 -8.28 2.46
CA LEU A 343 -7.33 -8.83 3.03
C LEU A 343 -7.37 -8.70 4.55
N ILE A 344 -6.26 -8.97 5.25
CA ILE A 344 -6.18 -8.77 6.70
C ILE A 344 -6.45 -7.31 7.07
N PHE A 345 -5.79 -6.35 6.41
CA PHE A 345 -6.04 -4.93 6.70
C PHE A 345 -7.48 -4.51 6.39
N MET A 346 -8.07 -5.03 5.31
CA MET A 346 -9.47 -4.78 4.97
C MET A 346 -10.42 -5.35 6.03
N LEU A 347 -10.14 -6.55 6.57
CA LEU A 347 -10.93 -7.16 7.64
C LEU A 347 -10.83 -6.39 8.95
N ILE A 348 -9.60 -6.02 9.36
CA ILE A 348 -9.37 -5.20 10.56
C ILE A 348 -10.16 -3.89 10.45
N PHE A 349 -10.10 -3.23 9.30
CA PHE A 349 -10.88 -2.02 9.05
C PHE A 349 -12.39 -2.27 9.16
N SER A 350 -12.90 -3.30 8.49
CA SER A 350 -14.33 -3.60 8.49
C SER A 350 -14.85 -3.88 9.91
N ILE A 351 -14.09 -4.60 10.73
CA ILE A 351 -14.42 -4.86 12.14
C ILE A 351 -14.35 -3.57 12.96
N SER A 352 -13.31 -2.76 12.76
CA SER A 352 -13.14 -1.48 13.46
C SER A 352 -14.30 -0.52 13.19
N VAL A 353 -14.78 -0.44 11.94
CA VAL A 353 -15.92 0.40 11.58
C VAL A 353 -17.21 -0.15 12.17
N MET A 354 -17.41 -1.48 12.11
CA MET A 354 -18.63 -2.12 12.63
C MET A 354 -18.83 -1.88 14.13
N ASN A 355 -17.75 -1.81 14.90
CA ASN A 355 -17.81 -1.61 16.35
C ASN A 355 -17.94 -0.14 16.78
N TYR A 356 -17.91 0.81 15.84
CA TYR A 356 -17.97 2.23 16.17
C TYR A 356 -19.42 2.71 16.35
N GLU A 357 -19.90 2.91 17.58
CA GLU A 357 -21.25 3.45 17.82
C GLU A 357 -21.31 4.98 17.67
N TYR A 358 -21.99 5.46 16.63
CA TYR A 358 -22.25 6.89 16.43
C TYR A 358 -23.37 7.38 17.37
N LYS A 359 -22.99 7.98 18.50
CA LYS A 359 -23.93 8.61 19.46
C LYS A 359 -24.20 10.09 19.19
N THR A 360 -23.83 10.61 18.01
CA THR A 360 -24.04 12.01 17.64
C THR A 360 -25.26 12.18 16.73
N ASN A 361 -26.07 13.23 16.97
CA ASN A 361 -27.25 13.56 16.16
C ASN A 361 -26.98 14.59 15.07
N ASP A 362 -25.74 15.05 14.92
CA ASP A 362 -25.37 16.04 13.90
C ASP A 362 -25.37 15.42 12.48
N PRO A 363 -26.21 15.92 11.55
CA PRO A 363 -26.20 15.50 10.14
C PRO A 363 -24.83 15.62 9.47
N PHE A 364 -24.04 16.63 9.82
CA PHE A 364 -22.73 16.84 9.22
C PHE A 364 -21.77 15.71 9.58
N LEU A 365 -21.67 15.36 10.87
CA LEU A 365 -20.82 14.27 11.32
C LEU A 365 -21.25 12.91 10.72
N LYS A 366 -22.55 12.62 10.67
CA LYS A 366 -23.07 11.40 10.02
C LYS A 366 -22.72 11.34 8.54
N THR A 367 -22.83 12.47 7.85
CA THR A 367 -22.46 12.63 6.44
C THR A 367 -20.98 12.34 6.23
N VAL A 368 -20.11 13.01 6.98
CA VAL A 368 -18.65 12.86 6.88
C VAL A 368 -18.23 11.42 7.16
N SER A 369 -18.78 10.78 8.20
CA SER A 369 -18.47 9.40 8.53
C SER A 369 -18.90 8.43 7.43
N TYR A 370 -20.13 8.57 6.91
CA TYR A 370 -20.63 7.73 5.82
C TYR A 370 -19.75 7.84 4.57
N ILE A 371 -19.41 9.07 4.15
CA ILE A 371 -18.55 9.30 2.98
C ILE A 371 -17.14 8.76 3.24
N SER A 372 -16.60 8.93 4.44
CA SER A 372 -15.25 8.46 4.79
C SER A 372 -15.13 6.95 4.67
N ILE A 373 -16.16 6.20 5.11
CA ILE A 373 -16.20 4.74 4.96
C ILE A 373 -16.26 4.35 3.48
N PHE A 374 -17.10 5.02 2.68
CA PHE A 374 -17.17 4.76 1.24
C PHE A 374 -15.86 5.06 0.52
N ILE A 375 -15.24 6.22 0.77
CA ILE A 375 -13.93 6.61 0.21
C ILE A 375 -12.89 5.54 0.52
N PHE A 376 -12.85 5.06 1.77
CA PHE A 376 -11.88 4.06 2.18
C PHE A 376 -12.07 2.74 1.42
N VAL A 377 -13.31 2.23 1.30
CA VAL A 377 -13.59 1.02 0.52
C VAL A 377 -13.21 1.22 -0.95
N ALA A 378 -13.58 2.35 -1.57
CA ALA A 378 -13.22 2.65 -2.96
C ALA A 378 -11.69 2.72 -3.16
N PHE A 379 -10.97 3.32 -2.20
CA PHE A 379 -9.51 3.39 -2.19
C PHE A 379 -8.85 2.01 -2.09
N LEU A 380 -9.38 1.12 -1.24
CA LEU A 380 -8.91 -0.27 -1.13
C LEU A 380 -9.06 -1.02 -2.46
N ILE A 381 -10.19 -0.83 -3.16
CA ILE A 381 -10.43 -1.43 -4.48
C ILE A 381 -9.51 -0.84 -5.55
N ALA A 382 -9.26 0.47 -5.54
CA ALA A 382 -8.27 1.08 -6.42
C ALA A 382 -6.86 0.51 -6.16
N SER A 383 -6.48 0.34 -4.89
CA SER A 383 -5.20 -0.26 -4.53
C SER A 383 -5.09 -1.72 -4.97
N LEU A 384 -6.16 -2.53 -4.86
CA LEU A 384 -6.17 -3.91 -5.36
C LEU A 384 -6.04 -3.94 -6.89
N SER A 385 -6.78 -3.07 -7.56
CA SER A 385 -6.77 -2.95 -9.02
C SER A 385 -5.38 -2.62 -9.54
N LEU A 386 -4.69 -1.68 -8.90
CA LEU A 386 -3.33 -1.30 -9.25
C LEU A 386 -2.31 -2.44 -9.05
N ARG A 387 -2.49 -3.27 -8.02
CA ARG A 387 -1.51 -4.31 -7.66
C ARG A 387 -1.68 -5.61 -8.44
N PHE A 388 -2.92 -5.99 -8.73
CA PHE A 388 -3.23 -7.27 -9.38
C PHE A 388 -3.66 -7.14 -10.83
N ILE A 389 -4.49 -6.13 -11.13
CA ILE A 389 -5.13 -5.99 -12.43
C ILE A 389 -4.21 -5.25 -13.42
N PHE A 390 -3.59 -4.15 -12.99
CA PHE A 390 -2.69 -3.37 -13.83
C PHE A 390 -1.50 -4.20 -14.38
N PRO A 391 -0.78 -5.01 -13.58
CA PRO A 391 0.33 -5.80 -14.11
C PRO A 391 -0.09 -7.00 -14.98
N ALA A 392 -1.36 -7.42 -14.92
CA ALA A 392 -1.82 -8.72 -15.44
C ALA A 392 -1.46 -8.95 -16.92
N LEU A 393 -1.62 -7.93 -17.76
CA LEU A 393 -1.25 -7.99 -19.18
C LEU A 393 0.26 -7.82 -19.40
N SER A 394 0.90 -6.94 -18.63
CA SER A 394 2.32 -6.60 -18.77
C SER A 394 3.26 -7.78 -18.50
N ILE A 395 2.95 -8.63 -17.52
CA ILE A 395 3.81 -9.77 -17.12
C ILE A 395 4.00 -10.77 -18.27
N GLU A 396 2.98 -10.92 -19.12
CA GLU A 396 2.97 -11.92 -20.18
C GLU A 396 3.64 -11.46 -21.46
N TYR A 397 4.01 -10.18 -21.52
CA TYR A 397 4.45 -9.53 -22.74
C TYR A 397 5.55 -10.30 -23.48
N LYS A 398 6.61 -10.73 -22.77
CA LYS A 398 7.74 -11.48 -23.39
C LYS A 398 7.32 -12.78 -24.05
N ASN A 399 6.24 -13.39 -23.57
CA ASN A 399 5.71 -14.65 -24.08
C ASN A 399 4.45 -14.44 -24.93
N PHE A 400 4.09 -13.19 -25.21
CA PHE A 400 2.85 -12.85 -25.90
C PHE A 400 2.83 -13.35 -27.34
N TRP A 401 4.00 -13.47 -27.98
CA TRP A 401 4.14 -14.11 -29.28
C TRP A 401 3.54 -15.53 -29.30
N LYS A 402 3.67 -16.31 -28.21
CA LYS A 402 3.06 -17.65 -28.10
C LYS A 402 1.53 -17.60 -28.11
N ILE A 403 0.96 -16.54 -27.54
CA ILE A 403 -0.49 -16.33 -27.49
C ILE A 403 -0.99 -15.90 -28.87
N ARG A 404 -0.24 -15.05 -29.57
CA ARG A 404 -0.55 -14.63 -30.95
C ARG A 404 -0.42 -15.75 -31.97
N SER A 405 0.55 -16.63 -31.83
CA SER A 405 0.73 -17.79 -32.72
C SER A 405 -0.28 -18.91 -32.44
N ALA A 406 -0.98 -18.88 -31.30
CA ALA A 406 -2.02 -19.85 -31.00
C ALA A 406 -3.34 -19.49 -31.71
N PRO A 407 -4.20 -20.48 -32.04
CA PRO A 407 -5.52 -20.23 -32.63
C PRO A 407 -6.52 -19.71 -31.57
N LEU A 408 -6.20 -18.57 -30.95
CA LEU A 408 -6.95 -17.92 -29.89
C LEU A 408 -7.45 -16.56 -30.36
N ASN A 409 -8.74 -16.28 -30.13
CA ASN A 409 -9.28 -14.95 -30.36
C ASN A 409 -8.76 -13.99 -29.25
N LEU A 410 -8.03 -12.94 -29.65
CA LEU A 410 -7.47 -11.94 -28.72
C LEU A 410 -8.52 -11.23 -27.87
N ASN A 411 -9.72 -10.97 -28.42
CA ASN A 411 -10.81 -10.37 -27.66
C ASN A 411 -11.27 -11.30 -26.52
N LYS A 412 -11.33 -12.60 -26.81
CA LYS A 412 -11.70 -13.62 -25.83
C LYS A 412 -10.62 -13.77 -24.75
N PHE A 413 -9.35 -13.75 -25.15
CA PHE A 413 -8.23 -13.73 -24.22
C PHE A 413 -8.30 -12.53 -23.27
N TYR A 414 -8.54 -11.33 -23.80
CA TYR A 414 -8.71 -10.11 -23.02
C TYR A 414 -9.86 -10.23 -22.01
N ASN A 415 -11.03 -10.66 -22.46
CA ASN A 415 -12.24 -10.75 -21.62
C ASN A 415 -12.13 -11.80 -20.53
N VAL A 416 -11.61 -13.00 -20.84
CA VAL A 416 -11.41 -14.05 -19.82
C VAL A 416 -10.50 -13.55 -18.71
N LYS A 417 -9.44 -12.83 -19.06
CA LYS A 417 -8.48 -12.32 -18.10
C LYS A 417 -9.04 -11.15 -17.29
N LEU A 418 -9.79 -10.25 -17.93
CA LEU A 418 -10.53 -9.19 -17.27
C LEU A 418 -11.51 -9.77 -16.24
N ILE A 419 -12.25 -10.82 -16.60
CA ILE A 419 -13.19 -11.51 -15.69
C ILE A 419 -12.43 -12.20 -14.55
N TYR A 420 -11.32 -12.88 -14.83
CA TYR A 420 -10.53 -13.60 -13.82
C TYR A 420 -10.10 -12.68 -12.67
N TYR A 421 -9.55 -11.51 -12.98
CA TYR A 421 -9.13 -10.57 -11.94
C TYR A 421 -10.27 -9.66 -11.46
N GLY A 422 -11.19 -9.30 -12.36
CA GLY A 422 -12.28 -8.35 -12.08
C GLY A 422 -13.37 -8.92 -11.17
N LEU A 423 -13.85 -10.13 -11.43
CA LEU A 423 -14.97 -10.71 -10.68
C LEU A 423 -14.65 -10.87 -9.17
N PRO A 424 -13.50 -11.43 -8.75
CA PRO A 424 -13.12 -11.46 -7.35
C PRO A 424 -13.04 -10.06 -6.72
N THR A 425 -12.54 -9.06 -7.45
CA THR A 425 -12.44 -7.70 -6.91
C THR A 425 -13.80 -7.00 -6.74
N ILE A 426 -14.77 -7.25 -7.64
CA ILE A 426 -16.15 -6.75 -7.48
C ILE A 426 -16.81 -7.42 -6.28
N LEU A 427 -16.67 -8.74 -6.14
CA LEU A 427 -17.21 -9.46 -4.99
C LEU A 427 -16.64 -8.94 -3.67
N LEU A 428 -15.32 -8.73 -3.61
CA LEU A 428 -14.67 -8.13 -2.45
C LEU A 428 -15.20 -6.71 -2.17
N ALA A 429 -15.39 -5.89 -3.20
CA ALA A 429 -15.94 -4.54 -3.05
C ALA A 429 -17.34 -4.54 -2.44
N LEU A 430 -18.21 -5.44 -2.92
CA LEU A 430 -19.57 -5.62 -2.42
C LEU A 430 -19.59 -6.12 -0.97
N ILE A 431 -18.77 -7.13 -0.66
CA ILE A 431 -18.63 -7.63 0.71
C ILE A 431 -18.20 -6.48 1.63
N LEU A 432 -17.13 -5.77 1.30
CA LEU A 432 -16.59 -4.70 2.14
C LEU A 432 -17.59 -3.56 2.34
N ILE A 433 -18.32 -3.13 1.30
CA ILE A 433 -19.28 -2.04 1.46
C ILE A 433 -20.43 -2.46 2.37
N ILE A 434 -20.94 -3.69 2.22
CA ILE A 434 -22.06 -4.22 2.99
C ILE A 434 -21.67 -4.30 4.47
N PHE A 435 -20.53 -4.92 4.77
CA PHE A 435 -20.05 -5.06 6.15
C PHE A 435 -19.71 -3.70 6.79
N SER A 436 -19.07 -2.79 6.04
CA SER A 436 -18.68 -1.48 6.59
C SER A 436 -19.86 -0.53 6.79
N HIS A 437 -20.98 -0.72 6.08
CA HIS A 437 -22.19 0.12 6.19
C HIS A 437 -23.33 -0.53 6.98
N LEU A 438 -23.11 -1.65 7.69
CA LEU A 438 -24.15 -2.34 8.47
C LEU A 438 -24.90 -1.40 9.42
N GLN A 439 -24.20 -0.43 10.01
CA GLN A 439 -24.78 0.54 10.94
C GLN A 439 -25.78 1.49 10.29
N PHE A 440 -25.64 1.73 8.98
CA PHE A 440 -26.50 2.61 8.20
C PHE A 440 -27.67 1.86 7.53
N LEU A 441 -27.83 0.55 7.79
CA LEU A 441 -28.93 -0.26 7.23
C LEU A 441 -30.31 0.25 7.65
N LYS A 442 -30.42 0.98 8.76
CA LYS A 442 -31.67 1.63 9.22
C LYS A 442 -32.21 2.65 8.21
N TYR A 443 -31.36 3.16 7.31
CA TYR A 443 -31.71 4.16 6.32
C TYR A 443 -31.93 3.51 4.96
N GLU A 444 -33.14 3.05 4.63
CA GLU A 444 -33.43 2.19 3.46
C GLU A 444 -32.81 2.62 2.10
N LEU A 445 -32.66 3.93 1.87
CA LEU A 445 -32.10 4.49 0.64
C LEU A 445 -30.57 4.38 0.59
N LEU A 446 -29.89 4.64 1.70
CA LEU A 446 -28.42 4.83 1.73
C LEU A 446 -27.63 3.57 1.35
N PRO A 447 -27.94 2.36 1.84
CA PRO A 447 -27.27 1.13 1.41
C PRO A 447 -27.45 0.85 -0.08
N LYS A 448 -28.62 1.14 -0.65
CA LYS A 448 -28.88 0.94 -2.10
C LYS A 448 -28.00 1.85 -2.94
N VAL A 449 -27.84 3.10 -2.51
CA VAL A 449 -26.96 4.09 -3.17
C VAL A 449 -25.49 3.67 -3.04
N SER A 450 -25.00 3.29 -1.85
CA SER A 450 -23.60 2.88 -1.72
C SER A 450 -23.27 1.59 -2.47
N ILE A 451 -24.18 0.60 -2.48
CA ILE A 451 -23.99 -0.65 -3.23
C ILE A 451 -23.95 -0.40 -4.74
N SER A 452 -24.87 0.42 -5.27
CA SER A 452 -24.87 0.75 -6.70
C SER A 452 -23.62 1.55 -7.11
N LEU A 453 -23.22 2.53 -6.31
CA LEU A 453 -22.01 3.32 -6.54
C LEU A 453 -20.74 2.47 -6.43
N ILE A 454 -20.64 1.56 -5.46
CA ILE A 454 -19.43 0.72 -5.35
C ILE A 454 -19.32 -0.25 -6.54
N LEU A 455 -20.45 -0.73 -7.05
CA LEU A 455 -20.48 -1.60 -8.22
C LEU A 455 -20.00 -0.85 -9.48
N LEU A 456 -20.50 0.37 -9.70
CA LEU A 456 -20.05 1.21 -10.81
C LEU A 456 -18.58 1.61 -10.68
N THR A 457 -18.17 2.03 -9.48
CA THR A 457 -16.79 2.42 -9.24
C THR A 457 -15.82 1.26 -9.40
N SER A 458 -16.13 0.09 -8.87
CA SER A 458 -15.28 -1.10 -9.05
C SER A 458 -15.12 -1.46 -10.53
N LEU A 459 -16.19 -1.43 -11.33
CA LEU A 459 -16.12 -1.67 -12.78
C LEU A 459 -15.20 -0.67 -13.49
N VAL A 460 -15.36 0.63 -13.22
CA VAL A 460 -14.51 1.68 -13.81
C VAL A 460 -13.04 1.46 -13.41
N LEU A 461 -12.77 1.23 -12.12
CA LEU A 461 -11.42 1.03 -11.61
C LEU A 461 -10.74 -0.20 -12.21
N ILE A 462 -11.46 -1.32 -12.34
CA ILE A 462 -10.96 -2.56 -12.94
C ILE A 462 -10.56 -2.32 -14.39
N ILE A 463 -11.46 -1.72 -15.17
CA ILE A 463 -11.27 -1.55 -16.62
C ILE A 463 -10.19 -0.51 -16.89
N LEU A 464 -10.15 0.59 -16.14
CA LEU A 464 -9.08 1.59 -16.23
C LEU A 464 -7.71 0.98 -15.91
N ASN A 465 -7.59 0.22 -14.81
CA ASN A 465 -6.32 -0.39 -14.42
C ASN A 465 -5.88 -1.47 -15.41
N PHE A 466 -6.80 -2.33 -15.85
CA PHE A 466 -6.48 -3.38 -16.82
C PHE A 466 -6.04 -2.81 -18.18
N SER A 467 -6.80 -1.84 -18.70
CA SER A 467 -6.52 -1.22 -20.01
C SER A 467 -5.27 -0.35 -19.95
N GLY A 468 -5.08 0.40 -18.86
CA GLY A 468 -3.87 1.19 -18.63
C GLY A 468 -2.61 0.34 -18.50
N GLY A 469 -2.73 -0.83 -17.85
CA GLY A 469 -1.67 -1.83 -17.74
C GLY A 469 -1.28 -2.47 -19.08
N GLY A 470 -2.24 -2.61 -19.99
CA GLY A 470 -1.99 -2.97 -21.39
C GLY A 470 -1.30 -1.83 -22.16
N TYR A 471 -1.84 -0.61 -22.09
CA TYR A 471 -1.32 0.55 -22.81
C TYR A 471 0.11 0.94 -22.40
N PHE A 472 0.45 0.88 -21.11
CA PHE A 472 1.78 1.26 -20.62
C PHE A 472 2.72 0.08 -20.34
N SER A 473 2.48 -1.09 -20.93
CA SER A 473 3.23 -2.29 -20.63
C SER A 473 4.74 -2.12 -20.78
N ILE A 474 5.49 -2.55 -19.77
CA ILE A 474 6.97 -2.51 -19.74
C ILE A 474 7.52 -3.90 -20.03
N PHE A 475 8.41 -3.99 -21.02
CA PHE A 475 8.85 -5.27 -21.58
C PHE A 475 10.02 -5.90 -20.82
N SER A 476 10.71 -5.16 -19.97
CA SER A 476 11.91 -5.64 -19.28
C SER A 476 11.60 -6.39 -17.98
N GLU A 477 10.53 -5.99 -17.28
CA GLU A 477 10.23 -6.42 -15.93
C GLU A 477 9.32 -7.64 -15.86
N LYS A 478 9.68 -8.59 -14.98
CA LYS A 478 8.92 -9.84 -14.76
C LYS A 478 8.15 -9.84 -13.46
N SER A 479 8.49 -8.95 -12.53
CA SER A 479 7.85 -8.90 -11.22
C SER A 479 6.56 -8.07 -11.28
N PRO A 480 5.40 -8.65 -10.92
CA PRO A 480 4.13 -7.93 -10.84
C PRO A 480 4.21 -6.69 -9.92
N VAL A 481 4.87 -6.85 -8.78
CA VAL A 481 5.03 -5.80 -7.75
C VAL A 481 5.79 -4.60 -8.29
N ARG A 482 6.85 -4.86 -9.08
CA ARG A 482 7.62 -3.79 -9.74
C ARG A 482 6.80 -3.08 -10.80
N ILE A 483 6.05 -3.81 -11.63
CA ILE A 483 5.19 -3.23 -12.67
C ILE A 483 4.13 -2.31 -12.04
N ALA A 484 3.52 -2.74 -10.94
CA ALA A 484 2.55 -1.94 -10.17
C ALA A 484 3.15 -0.69 -9.50
N SER A 485 4.48 -0.56 -9.46
CA SER A 485 5.21 0.57 -8.85
C SER A 485 5.84 1.49 -9.91
N THR A 486 5.46 1.34 -11.17
CA THR A 486 5.98 2.15 -12.27
C THR A 486 5.29 3.52 -12.33
N GLN A 487 5.93 4.51 -12.96
CA GLN A 487 5.32 5.83 -13.17
C GLN A 487 4.01 5.77 -13.96
N ALA A 488 3.86 4.77 -14.83
CA ALA A 488 2.59 4.56 -15.54
C ALA A 488 1.48 4.08 -14.59
N ALA A 489 1.82 3.20 -13.65
CA ALA A 489 0.90 2.73 -12.63
C ALA A 489 0.44 3.92 -11.75
N SER A 490 1.35 4.80 -11.33
CA SER A 490 0.96 6.00 -10.55
C SER A 490 0.04 6.93 -11.32
N LEU A 491 0.20 7.07 -12.64
CA LEU A 491 -0.71 7.86 -13.49
C LEU A 491 -2.14 7.30 -13.53
N ILE A 492 -2.27 6.00 -13.76
CA ILE A 492 -3.58 5.33 -13.75
C ILE A 492 -4.20 5.34 -12.34
N PHE A 493 -3.36 5.26 -11.31
CA PHE A 493 -3.80 5.44 -9.93
C PHE A 493 -4.30 6.87 -9.66
N LEU A 494 -3.65 7.91 -10.22
CA LEU A 494 -4.13 9.29 -10.14
C LEU A 494 -5.52 9.43 -10.75
N LEU A 495 -5.72 8.90 -11.96
CA LEU A 495 -7.03 8.92 -12.63
C LEU A 495 -8.09 8.17 -11.82
N SER A 496 -7.71 7.04 -11.21
CA SER A 496 -8.56 6.28 -10.29
C SER A 496 -9.00 7.13 -9.09
N LEU A 497 -8.08 7.90 -8.48
CA LEU A 497 -8.38 8.77 -7.34
C LEU A 497 -9.24 9.97 -7.72
N ILE A 498 -9.00 10.59 -8.88
CA ILE A 498 -9.85 11.68 -9.40
C ILE A 498 -11.28 11.18 -9.58
N TYR A 499 -11.43 10.00 -10.18
CA TYR A 499 -12.75 9.40 -10.36
C TYR A 499 -13.44 9.07 -9.03
N ILE A 500 -12.71 8.51 -8.05
CA ILE A 500 -13.23 8.29 -6.69
C ILE A 500 -13.70 9.63 -6.08
N GLY A 501 -12.89 10.69 -6.20
CA GLY A 501 -13.21 12.03 -5.70
C GLY A 501 -14.49 12.61 -6.33
N ILE A 502 -14.70 12.41 -7.63
CA ILE A 502 -15.93 12.82 -8.30
C ILE A 502 -17.12 12.07 -7.71
N VAL A 503 -17.07 10.73 -7.63
CA VAL A 503 -18.16 9.92 -7.10
C VAL A 503 -18.47 10.27 -5.65
N THR A 504 -17.46 10.61 -4.85
CA THR A 504 -17.64 10.91 -3.43
C THR A 504 -18.23 12.31 -3.20
N LEU A 505 -17.93 13.28 -4.07
CA LEU A 505 -18.62 14.58 -4.07
C LEU A 505 -20.12 14.43 -4.34
N PHE A 506 -20.49 13.59 -5.30
CA PHE A 506 -21.90 13.29 -5.55
C PHE A 506 -22.54 12.55 -4.37
N LEU A 507 -21.85 11.56 -3.80
CA LEU A 507 -22.32 10.85 -2.62
C LEU A 507 -22.53 11.82 -1.45
N ALA A 508 -21.63 12.78 -1.27
CA ALA A 508 -21.74 13.81 -0.24
C ALA A 508 -22.97 14.69 -0.42
N ALA A 509 -23.27 15.10 -1.65
CA ALA A 509 -24.47 15.88 -1.95
C ALA A 509 -25.76 15.11 -1.63
N ILE A 510 -25.79 13.80 -1.92
CA ILE A 510 -26.95 12.92 -1.63
C ILE A 510 -27.11 12.74 -0.12
N THR A 511 -26.03 12.38 0.58
CA THR A 511 -26.08 12.02 2.00
C THR A 511 -26.35 13.23 2.89
N TYR A 512 -25.77 14.39 2.57
CA TYR A 512 -26.01 15.63 3.30
C TYR A 512 -27.49 16.02 3.27
N LYS A 513 -28.09 16.09 2.06
CA LYS A 513 -29.52 16.39 1.90
C LYS A 513 -30.39 15.35 2.59
N TYR A 514 -30.03 14.07 2.51
CA TYR A 514 -30.78 13.00 3.16
C TYR A 514 -30.79 13.17 4.70
N PHE A 515 -29.64 13.38 5.34
CA PHE A 515 -29.59 13.58 6.79
C PHE A 515 -30.21 14.91 7.23
N GLU A 516 -30.15 15.95 6.41
CA GLU A 516 -30.82 17.23 6.67
C GLU A 516 -32.35 17.08 6.65
N THR A 517 -32.92 16.40 5.64
CA THR A 517 -34.37 16.16 5.58
C THR A 517 -34.88 15.28 6.72
N LEU A 518 -34.10 14.29 7.14
CA LEU A 518 -34.39 13.48 8.33
C LEU A 518 -34.40 14.31 9.61
N LYS A 519 -33.53 15.34 9.73
CA LYS A 519 -33.54 16.26 10.86
C LYS A 519 -34.78 17.17 10.86
N ILE A 520 -35.30 17.52 9.69
CA ILE A 520 -36.46 18.41 9.52
C ILE A 520 -37.79 17.61 9.48
N ASN A 521 -37.77 16.28 9.67
CA ASN A 521 -38.93 15.39 9.55
C ASN A 521 -39.70 15.54 8.22
N LYS A 522 -39.03 15.94 7.14
CA LYS A 522 -39.62 15.98 5.80
C LYS A 522 -39.38 14.66 5.08
N ILE A 523 -40.37 14.23 4.28
CA ILE A 523 -40.21 13.09 3.38
C ILE A 523 -39.17 13.46 2.33
N TYR A 524 -38.09 12.70 2.27
CA TYR A 524 -37.05 12.90 1.27
C TYR A 524 -37.57 12.52 -0.13
N GLU A 525 -37.57 13.48 -1.06
CA GLU A 525 -37.93 13.21 -2.45
C GLU A 525 -36.91 12.28 -3.11
N ALA A 526 -37.33 11.04 -3.37
CA ALA A 526 -36.48 10.00 -3.93
C ALA A 526 -36.00 10.30 -5.37
N ARG A 527 -36.51 11.32 -6.07
CA ARG A 527 -36.09 11.66 -7.44
C ARG A 527 -34.63 12.13 -7.53
N THR A 528 -34.22 13.01 -6.62
CA THR A 528 -32.89 13.64 -6.62
C THR A 528 -31.69 12.66 -6.55
N PRO A 529 -31.68 11.58 -5.74
CA PRO A 529 -30.59 10.61 -5.74
C PRO A 529 -30.52 9.77 -7.03
N TYR A 530 -31.67 9.44 -7.65
CA TYR A 530 -31.69 8.64 -8.88
C TYR A 530 -31.17 9.43 -10.08
N GLU A 531 -31.47 10.73 -10.16
CA GLU A 531 -30.92 11.62 -11.20
C GLU A 531 -29.39 11.72 -11.11
N LEU A 532 -28.85 11.92 -9.91
CA LEU A 532 -27.40 11.97 -9.69
C LEU A 532 -26.73 10.61 -9.94
N LEU A 533 -27.38 9.51 -9.57
CA LEU A 533 -26.92 8.16 -9.92
C LEU A 533 -26.88 7.93 -11.43
N LEU A 534 -27.87 8.43 -12.18
CA LEU A 534 -27.91 8.33 -13.63
C LEU A 534 -26.75 9.11 -14.27
N VAL A 535 -26.45 10.32 -13.78
CA VAL A 535 -25.29 11.10 -14.24
C VAL A 535 -23.99 10.33 -14.02
N ILE A 536 -23.79 9.77 -12.82
CA ILE A 536 -22.60 8.96 -12.52
C ILE A 536 -22.55 7.71 -13.41
N PHE A 537 -23.68 7.05 -13.63
CA PHE A 537 -23.77 5.90 -14.51
C PHE A 537 -23.33 6.24 -15.93
N LEU A 538 -23.77 7.37 -16.50
CA LEU A 538 -23.37 7.81 -17.82
C LEU A 538 -21.86 8.11 -17.89
N ILE A 539 -21.32 8.84 -16.92
CA ILE A 539 -19.87 9.12 -16.83
C ILE A 539 -19.08 7.81 -16.74
N SER A 540 -19.53 6.88 -15.88
CA SER A 540 -18.92 5.57 -15.70
C SER A 540 -18.96 4.75 -16.97
N ALA A 541 -20.10 4.75 -17.69
CA ALA A 541 -20.26 4.01 -18.93
C ALA A 541 -19.32 4.53 -20.02
N VAL A 542 -19.20 5.84 -20.18
CA VAL A 542 -18.26 6.45 -21.14
C VAL A 542 -16.82 6.09 -20.80
N LEU A 543 -16.42 6.15 -19.53
CA LEU A 543 -15.08 5.78 -19.09
C LEU A 543 -14.80 4.28 -19.30
N VAL A 544 -15.74 3.42 -18.96
CA VAL A 544 -15.63 1.97 -19.16
C VAL A 544 -15.47 1.64 -20.64
N VAL A 545 -16.34 2.17 -21.49
CA VAL A 545 -16.35 1.88 -22.93
C VAL A 545 -15.06 2.39 -23.59
N SER A 546 -14.68 3.65 -23.32
CA SER A 546 -13.47 4.24 -23.87
C SER A 546 -12.20 3.48 -23.44
N ALA A 547 -12.05 3.19 -22.15
CA ALA A 547 -10.91 2.46 -21.63
C ALA A 547 -10.84 1.03 -22.20
N TYR A 548 -11.97 0.32 -22.26
CA TYR A 548 -12.05 -1.02 -22.81
C TYR A 548 -11.62 -1.07 -24.28
N PHE A 549 -12.09 -0.12 -25.11
CA PHE A 549 -11.68 -0.03 -26.51
C PHE A 549 -10.18 0.26 -26.66
N VAL A 550 -9.63 1.17 -25.87
CA VAL A 550 -8.19 1.43 -25.83
C VAL A 550 -7.42 0.15 -25.47
N GLY A 551 -7.87 -0.57 -24.44
CA GLY A 551 -7.27 -1.84 -24.01
C GLY A 551 -7.21 -2.88 -25.14
N ILE A 552 -8.33 -3.12 -25.84
CA ILE A 552 -8.36 -4.08 -26.95
C ILE A 552 -7.52 -3.62 -28.14
N LYS A 553 -7.60 -2.33 -28.50
CA LYS A 553 -6.84 -1.76 -29.62
C LYS A 553 -5.34 -1.94 -29.40
N THR A 554 -4.85 -1.71 -28.18
CA THR A 554 -3.43 -1.89 -27.85
C THR A 554 -2.93 -3.33 -28.01
N LEU A 555 -3.77 -4.32 -27.75
CA LEU A 555 -3.41 -5.74 -27.96
C LEU A 555 -3.36 -6.14 -29.43
N LYS A 556 -4.14 -5.45 -30.29
CA LYS A 556 -4.20 -5.72 -31.73
C LYS A 556 -3.09 -5.00 -32.50
N GLU A 557 -2.86 -3.73 -32.21
CA GLU A 557 -1.97 -2.87 -33.02
C GLU A 557 -0.51 -2.93 -32.64
N ARG A 558 -0.16 -3.41 -31.44
CA ARG A 558 1.26 -3.48 -31.06
C ARG A 558 1.98 -4.56 -31.85
N ASP A 559 3.11 -4.19 -32.42
CA ASP A 559 4.11 -5.12 -32.91
C ASP A 559 4.93 -5.62 -31.72
N PHE A 560 4.83 -6.92 -31.45
CA PHE A 560 5.49 -7.59 -30.32
C PHE A 560 6.80 -8.26 -30.76
N LEU A 561 7.58 -7.60 -31.64
CA LEU A 561 8.92 -8.04 -32.05
C LEU A 561 9.99 -7.47 -31.12
#